data_AF-A0A1L7XG45-F1
#
_entry.id   AF-A0A1L7XG45-F1
#
_cell.length_a   1.000
_cell.length_b   1.000
_cell.length_c   1.000
_cell.angle_alpha   90.00
_cell.angle_beta   90.00
_cell.angle_gamma   90.00
#
_symmetry.space_group_name_H-M   'P 1'
#
loop_
_entity.id
_entity.type
_entity.pdbx_description
1 polymer ?
#
loop_
_entity_poly.entity_id
_entity_poly.type
_entity_poly.pdbx_seq_one_letter_code
_entity_poly.pdbx_strand_id
1 'polypeptide(L)'
;MAPEKDSTTDLAAALSEITTSTTQSTSQGRLQKQSASPGPDLRCAVCNKTGATLCNTHGRRKTSSVLLRGALSSKACLASRERQHIEKVERLGGQLSYSDILGPNESGSFVPITTNLEHKFHLDHTVTMYHRSNFFWDGRSLTNLAIFKFTQDEHKFDWRGPIAVFSQHGIPNTSGHRDATLADLRVFQNLLVNYGEGLGNALQYGGLRMVEQWDPALWERMMLRFMPKDAKLVKGVKISCLGDIRVLRKEQYTSTGVLINHPIFFNEDEGEDLNEPPASTQISAHMNLPLLVRRCALDPAWKGRYTNARDFAKALDSTNEPAALLTTVADVGSKFWVGNKEDEDADNMCVSGSVIVVRQDKKDLSVEQVRTMADYIKKHIKPAIEKQVVRESQLDKEQIREGRERIIDEYMAIKGVRKHCNVW
;
A
#
# COMPACT_ATOMS: atom_id res chain seq x y z
N MET A 1 -5.98 -38.84 28.09
CA MET A 1 -6.37 -37.86 27.06
C MET A 1 -5.12 -37.54 26.27
N ALA A 2 -5.01 -38.06 25.04
CA ALA A 2 -3.89 -37.79 24.16
C ALA A 2 -4.09 -36.41 23.50
N PRO A 3 -3.02 -35.62 23.27
CA PRO A 3 -3.16 -34.32 22.62
C PRO A 3 -3.49 -34.54 21.14
N GLU A 4 -4.56 -33.88 20.68
CA GLU A 4 -4.92 -33.79 19.27
C GLU A 4 -3.77 -33.13 18.50
N LYS A 5 -3.39 -33.76 17.39
CA LYS A 5 -2.43 -33.22 16.42
C LYS A 5 -3.16 -32.16 15.60
N ASP A 6 -3.02 -30.89 15.98
CA ASP A 6 -3.51 -29.77 15.17
C ASP A 6 -2.73 -29.63 13.86
N SER A 7 -3.50 -29.42 12.81
CA SER A 7 -3.20 -29.52 11.38
C SER A 7 -2.45 -28.31 10.82
N THR A 8 -1.19 -28.49 10.45
CA THR A 8 -0.50 -27.58 9.52
C THR A 8 -1.04 -27.68 8.08
N THR A 9 -1.91 -28.65 7.80
CA THR A 9 -2.48 -28.92 6.47
C THR A 9 -3.53 -27.88 6.04
N ASP A 10 -4.19 -27.20 6.99
CA ASP A 10 -5.28 -26.27 6.68
C ASP A 10 -4.78 -24.95 6.07
N LEU A 11 -3.57 -24.52 6.40
CA LEU A 11 -3.03 -23.27 5.87
C LEU A 11 -2.70 -23.40 4.38
N ALA A 12 -2.07 -24.51 3.97
CA ALA A 12 -1.78 -24.75 2.55
C ALA A 12 -3.08 -24.90 1.71
N ALA A 13 -4.12 -25.53 2.28
CA ALA A 13 -5.42 -25.66 1.63
C ALA A 13 -6.15 -24.30 1.52
N ALA A 14 -6.18 -23.51 2.61
CA ALA A 14 -6.78 -22.17 2.61
C ALA A 14 -6.05 -21.22 1.64
N LEU A 15 -4.73 -21.31 1.53
CA LEU A 15 -3.95 -20.55 0.55
C LEU A 15 -4.21 -21.00 -0.89
N SER A 16 -4.42 -22.30 -1.12
CA SER A 16 -4.82 -22.82 -2.43
C SER A 16 -6.21 -22.32 -2.86
N GLU A 17 -7.15 -22.16 -1.94
CA GLU A 17 -8.49 -21.58 -2.21
C GLU A 17 -8.41 -20.09 -2.60
N ILE A 18 -7.56 -19.31 -1.91
CA ILE A 18 -7.29 -17.91 -2.26
C ILE A 18 -6.69 -17.82 -3.68
N THR A 19 -5.73 -18.69 -4.00
CA THR A 19 -5.05 -18.69 -5.30
C THR A 19 -5.95 -19.15 -6.45
N THR A 20 -6.81 -20.15 -6.22
CA THR A 20 -7.72 -20.72 -7.24
C THR A 20 -8.90 -19.81 -7.58
N SER A 21 -9.41 -19.04 -6.61
CA SER A 21 -10.45 -18.02 -6.88
C SER A 21 -9.97 -16.93 -7.86
N THR A 22 -8.66 -16.67 -7.91
CA THR A 22 -8.04 -15.69 -8.82
C THR A 22 -7.82 -16.25 -10.23
N THR A 23 -7.66 -17.58 -10.37
CA THR A 23 -7.36 -18.22 -11.67
C THR A 23 -8.60 -18.75 -12.41
N GLN A 24 -9.69 -19.10 -11.72
CA GLN A 24 -10.90 -19.64 -12.38
C GLN A 24 -11.70 -18.60 -13.19
N SER A 25 -11.46 -17.30 -12.99
CA SER A 25 -12.14 -16.25 -13.77
C SER A 25 -11.61 -16.08 -15.20
N THR A 26 -10.53 -16.78 -15.60
CA THR A 26 -9.85 -16.54 -16.89
C THR A 26 -10.06 -17.64 -17.93
N SER A 27 -10.75 -18.74 -17.63
CA SER A 27 -10.84 -19.88 -18.54
C SER A 27 -12.29 -20.30 -18.85
N GLN A 28 -13.07 -19.43 -19.50
CA GLN A 28 -14.19 -19.83 -20.37
C GLN A 28 -14.71 -18.62 -21.17
N GLY A 29 -13.98 -18.29 -22.24
CA GLY A 29 -14.38 -17.26 -23.20
C GLY A 29 -13.77 -17.56 -24.55
N ARG A 30 -14.51 -18.28 -25.40
CA ARG A 30 -14.16 -18.59 -26.79
C ARG A 30 -14.10 -17.27 -27.58
N LEU A 31 -12.90 -16.74 -27.77
CA LEU A 31 -12.65 -15.49 -28.52
C LEU A 31 -12.93 -15.70 -30.02
N GLN A 32 -14.07 -15.19 -30.49
CA GLN A 32 -14.18 -14.72 -31.88
C GLN A 32 -13.30 -13.47 -32.02
N LYS A 33 -12.35 -13.52 -32.94
CA LYS A 33 -11.47 -12.41 -33.32
C LYS A 33 -12.31 -11.34 -34.04
N GLN A 34 -12.91 -10.41 -33.28
CA GLN A 34 -13.38 -9.15 -33.83
C GLN A 34 -12.22 -8.15 -33.81
N SER A 35 -11.85 -7.65 -34.97
CA SER A 35 -10.84 -6.59 -35.14
C SER A 35 -11.33 -5.32 -34.44
N ALA A 36 -10.76 -5.02 -33.27
CA ALA A 36 -11.03 -3.78 -32.56
C ALA A 36 -10.50 -2.59 -33.37
N SER A 37 -11.38 -1.62 -33.65
CA SER A 37 -10.98 -0.31 -34.16
C SER A 37 -10.02 0.37 -33.18
N PRO A 38 -8.94 1.02 -33.64
CA PRO A 38 -8.04 1.75 -32.75
C PRO A 38 -8.81 2.82 -31.98
N GLY A 39 -8.79 2.73 -30.65
CA GLY A 39 -9.37 3.75 -29.78
C GLY A 39 -8.65 5.09 -29.92
N PRO A 40 -9.27 6.21 -29.51
CA PRO A 40 -8.70 7.53 -29.67
C PRO A 40 -7.40 7.70 -28.87
N ASP A 41 -6.37 8.27 -29.51
CA ASP A 41 -5.08 8.54 -28.89
C ASP A 41 -5.19 9.44 -27.65
N LEU A 42 -4.52 9.05 -26.56
CA LEU A 42 -4.40 9.86 -25.35
C LEU A 42 -3.62 11.15 -25.63
N ARG A 43 -4.25 12.30 -25.39
CA ARG A 43 -3.65 13.63 -25.61
C ARG A 43 -3.22 14.33 -24.32
N CYS A 44 -2.06 14.98 -24.37
CA CYS A 44 -1.49 15.78 -23.30
C CYS A 44 -2.43 16.94 -22.91
N ALA A 45 -2.76 17.07 -21.63
CA ALA A 45 -3.66 18.14 -21.15
C ALA A 45 -3.08 19.56 -21.31
N VAL A 46 -1.75 19.70 -21.45
CA VAL A 46 -1.07 20.99 -21.53
C VAL A 46 -0.79 21.40 -22.97
N CYS A 47 -0.48 20.46 -23.86
CA CYS A 47 -0.07 20.79 -25.24
C CYS A 47 -0.82 20.01 -26.32
N ASN A 48 -1.85 19.24 -25.97
CA ASN A 48 -2.77 18.54 -26.86
C ASN A 48 -2.14 17.56 -27.89
N LYS A 49 -0.87 17.18 -27.68
CA LYS A 49 -0.17 16.17 -28.49
C LYS A 49 -0.53 14.76 -28.05
N THR A 50 -0.61 13.83 -29.00
CA THR A 50 -0.85 12.40 -28.76
C THR A 50 0.34 11.75 -28.03
N GLY A 51 0.11 10.62 -27.33
CA GLY A 51 1.15 9.88 -26.60
C GLY A 51 1.26 10.19 -25.10
N ALA A 52 0.21 10.77 -24.47
CA ALA A 52 0.21 10.96 -23.03
C ALA A 52 0.02 9.63 -22.27
N THR A 53 0.75 9.44 -21.17
CA THR A 53 0.60 8.28 -20.27
C THR A 53 -0.04 8.72 -18.96
N LEU A 54 -0.76 7.82 -18.29
CA LEU A 54 -1.33 8.07 -16.96
C LEU A 54 -0.27 7.83 -15.88
N CYS A 55 -0.34 8.58 -14.78
CA CYS A 55 0.36 8.22 -13.56
C CYS A 55 -0.45 7.12 -12.84
N ASN A 56 0.09 5.90 -12.75
CA ASN A 56 -0.60 4.77 -12.14
C ASN A 56 -0.90 4.98 -10.63
N THR A 57 -0.17 5.87 -9.96
CA THR A 57 -0.33 6.14 -8.53
C THR A 57 -1.51 7.06 -8.22
N HIS A 58 -1.88 7.98 -9.12
CA HIS A 58 -2.90 9.00 -8.85
C HIS A 58 -3.94 9.17 -9.98
N GLY A 59 -3.86 8.38 -11.06
CA GLY A 59 -4.79 8.46 -12.19
C GLY A 59 -4.70 9.75 -13.05
N ARG A 60 -3.77 10.69 -12.76
CA ARG A 60 -3.65 11.97 -13.47
C ARG A 60 -2.84 11.86 -14.78
N ARG A 61 -3.16 12.73 -15.76
CA ARG A 61 -2.50 12.79 -17.09
C ARG A 61 -1.06 13.30 -16.99
N LYS A 62 -0.08 12.62 -17.60
CA LYS A 62 1.28 13.15 -17.77
C LYS A 62 1.38 14.07 -19.00
N THR A 63 2.25 15.06 -18.92
CA THR A 63 2.58 15.94 -20.05
C THR A 63 3.50 15.25 -21.05
N SER A 64 3.31 15.48 -22.35
CA SER A 64 4.01 14.79 -23.44
C SER A 64 5.38 15.39 -23.81
N SER A 65 5.91 16.36 -23.05
CA SER A 65 7.15 17.08 -23.38
C SER A 65 8.10 17.11 -22.19
N VAL A 66 9.38 16.78 -22.45
CA VAL A 66 10.49 16.83 -21.49
C VAL A 66 10.73 18.26 -20.96
N LEU A 67 10.47 19.29 -21.79
CA LEU A 67 10.68 20.70 -21.41
C LEU A 67 9.58 21.26 -20.50
N LEU A 68 8.37 20.70 -20.54
CA LEU A 68 7.26 21.07 -19.66
C LEU A 68 7.25 20.31 -18.32
N ARG A 69 8.16 19.34 -18.12
CA ARG A 69 8.28 18.59 -16.85
C ARG A 69 8.81 19.43 -15.69
N GLY A 70 9.47 20.55 -15.96
CA GLY A 70 10.14 21.39 -14.95
C GLY A 70 9.21 22.24 -14.09
N ALA A 71 8.03 22.64 -14.59
CA ALA A 71 7.30 23.77 -13.99
C ALA A 71 6.18 23.38 -13.00
N LEU A 72 5.52 22.21 -13.10
CA LEU A 72 4.27 21.98 -12.33
C LEU A 72 4.05 20.57 -11.73
N SER A 73 5.02 19.65 -11.77
CA SER A 73 4.77 18.28 -11.25
C SER A 73 6.00 17.52 -10.70
N SER A 74 7.23 17.99 -10.93
CA SER A 74 8.46 17.26 -10.55
C SER A 74 8.73 17.19 -9.04
N LYS A 75 8.05 18.01 -8.23
CA LYS A 75 8.21 17.98 -6.77
C LYS A 75 7.39 16.88 -6.08
N ALA A 76 6.27 16.45 -6.64
CA ALA A 76 5.31 15.56 -5.94
C ALA A 76 5.34 14.08 -6.38
N CYS A 77 6.01 13.73 -7.49
CA CYS A 77 6.01 12.36 -8.01
C CYS A 77 7.42 11.75 -7.96
N LEU A 78 7.68 10.95 -6.92
CA LEU A 78 8.94 10.20 -6.70
C LEU A 78 9.37 9.38 -7.93
N ALA A 79 8.44 8.64 -8.54
CA ALA A 79 8.70 7.84 -9.74
C ALA A 79 9.14 8.67 -10.98
N SER A 80 8.80 9.97 -11.01
CA SER A 80 9.23 10.88 -12.09
C SER A 80 10.67 11.36 -11.88
N ARG A 81 11.11 11.50 -10.61
CA ARG A 81 12.50 11.83 -10.26
C ARG A 81 13.44 10.68 -10.57
N GLU A 82 13.08 9.45 -10.20
CA GLU A 82 13.86 8.25 -10.54
C GLU A 82 14.02 8.08 -12.05
N ARG A 83 12.96 8.33 -12.84
CA ARG A 83 13.05 8.22 -14.30
C ARG A 83 13.94 9.31 -14.93
N GLN A 84 13.90 10.54 -14.43
CA GLN A 84 14.81 11.61 -14.87
C GLN A 84 16.26 11.29 -14.53
N HIS A 85 16.48 10.58 -13.42
CA HIS A 85 17.78 10.10 -13.01
C HIS A 85 18.31 9.04 -13.98
N ILE A 86 17.51 8.01 -14.30
CA ILE A 86 17.86 6.98 -15.30
C ILE A 86 18.13 7.59 -16.69
N GLU A 87 17.29 8.53 -17.16
CA GLU A 87 17.51 9.23 -18.43
C GLU A 87 18.80 10.08 -18.42
N LYS A 88 19.23 10.59 -17.26
CA LYS A 88 20.52 11.29 -17.08
C LYS A 88 21.69 10.30 -17.14
N VAL A 89 21.54 9.10 -16.56
CA VAL A 89 22.52 8.01 -16.60
C VAL A 89 22.83 7.59 -18.04
N GLU A 90 21.82 7.36 -18.87
CA GLU A 90 21.99 6.95 -20.27
C GLU A 90 22.69 8.02 -21.12
N ARG A 91 22.48 9.30 -20.82
CA ARG A 91 23.10 10.43 -21.56
C ARG A 91 24.57 10.65 -21.23
N LEU A 92 25.03 10.26 -20.04
CA LEU A 92 26.41 10.51 -19.58
C LEU A 92 27.42 9.44 -20.04
N GLY A 93 27.02 8.49 -20.90
CA GLY A 93 27.95 7.55 -21.53
C GLY A 93 28.76 6.68 -20.54
N GLY A 94 28.23 6.45 -19.33
CA GLY A 94 28.89 5.63 -18.31
C GLY A 94 29.86 6.36 -17.36
N GLN A 95 30.08 7.68 -17.51
CA GLN A 95 30.82 8.46 -16.51
C GLN A 95 29.88 8.98 -15.43
N LEU A 96 29.44 8.10 -14.54
CA LEU A 96 28.73 8.50 -13.32
C LEU A 96 29.68 8.46 -12.14
N SER A 97 29.69 9.53 -11.34
CA SER A 97 30.26 9.47 -10.01
C SER A 97 29.29 8.74 -9.07
N TYR A 98 29.79 8.11 -8.01
CA TYR A 98 28.95 7.49 -6.99
C TYR A 98 27.94 8.48 -6.38
N SER A 99 28.34 9.74 -6.23
CA SER A 99 27.48 10.85 -5.81
C SER A 99 26.35 11.16 -6.78
N ASP A 100 26.53 10.87 -8.07
CA ASP A 100 25.43 11.00 -9.03
C ASP A 100 24.37 9.95 -8.78
N ILE A 101 24.72 8.71 -8.42
CA ILE A 101 23.76 7.61 -8.22
C ILE A 101 22.96 7.78 -6.92
N LEU A 102 23.62 8.15 -5.82
CA LEU A 102 22.96 8.24 -4.51
C LEU A 102 22.33 9.62 -4.23
N GLY A 103 22.83 10.66 -4.90
CA GLY A 103 22.45 12.04 -4.67
C GLY A 103 23.56 12.84 -3.98
N PRO A 104 23.61 14.16 -4.19
CA PRO A 104 24.60 15.02 -3.58
C PRO A 104 24.40 15.09 -2.06
N ASN A 105 25.49 14.95 -1.29
CA ASN A 105 25.60 15.11 0.18
C ASN A 105 25.19 13.94 1.07
N GLU A 106 25.16 12.71 0.56
CA GLU A 106 24.81 11.55 1.38
C GLU A 106 26.04 10.74 1.78
N SER A 107 26.15 10.44 3.08
CA SER A 107 27.13 9.47 3.57
C SER A 107 26.71 8.09 3.09
N GLY A 108 27.50 7.51 2.19
CA GLY A 108 27.38 6.10 1.83
C GLY A 108 28.30 5.21 2.67
N SER A 109 27.91 3.96 2.79
CA SER A 109 28.69 2.88 3.40
C SER A 109 29.21 1.96 2.29
N PHE A 110 30.46 1.57 2.43
CA PHE A 110 31.10 0.58 1.56
C PHE A 110 31.25 -0.73 2.33
N VAL A 111 30.75 -1.81 1.74
CA VAL A 111 30.91 -3.16 2.27
C VAL A 111 31.80 -3.94 1.29
N PRO A 112 33.10 -4.08 1.59
CA PRO A 112 33.99 -4.90 0.77
C PRO A 112 33.68 -6.38 0.99
N ILE A 113 33.54 -7.12 -0.11
CA ILE A 113 33.29 -8.56 -0.15
C ILE A 113 34.50 -9.21 -0.82
N THR A 114 35.39 -9.76 -0.01
CA THR A 114 36.60 -10.45 -0.48
C THR A 114 36.50 -11.96 -0.32
N THR A 115 35.62 -12.42 0.57
CA THR A 115 35.43 -13.84 0.89
C THR A 115 33.98 -14.11 1.26
N ASN A 116 33.53 -15.34 1.02
CA ASN A 116 32.28 -15.85 1.59
C ASN A 116 32.62 -17.08 2.44
N LEU A 117 32.52 -16.93 3.76
CA LEU A 117 32.91 -17.96 4.72
C LEU A 117 32.04 -19.22 4.61
N GLU A 118 30.77 -19.07 4.23
CA GLU A 118 29.81 -20.17 4.12
C GLU A 118 30.04 -21.02 2.87
N HIS A 119 30.27 -20.36 1.73
CA HIS A 119 30.53 -21.03 0.46
C HIS A 119 32.01 -21.27 0.14
N LYS A 120 32.90 -20.87 1.05
CA LYS A 120 34.35 -21.13 1.02
C LYS A 120 35.04 -20.73 -0.29
N PHE A 121 34.60 -19.64 -0.91
CA PHE A 121 35.31 -19.09 -2.07
C PHE A 121 36.14 -17.86 -1.69
N HIS A 122 37.31 -17.76 -2.33
CA HIS A 122 38.19 -16.60 -2.27
C HIS A 122 38.19 -15.92 -3.63
N LEU A 123 37.96 -14.62 -3.64
CA LEU A 123 38.12 -13.80 -4.83
C LEU A 123 39.57 -13.30 -4.88
N ASP A 124 40.14 -13.24 -6.08
CA ASP A 124 41.42 -12.59 -6.37
C ASP A 124 41.32 -11.06 -6.44
N HIS A 125 40.12 -10.54 -6.23
CA HIS A 125 39.73 -9.14 -6.33
C HIS A 125 38.63 -8.85 -5.29
N THR A 126 38.28 -7.58 -5.11
CA THR A 126 37.25 -7.17 -4.14
C THR A 126 35.97 -6.79 -4.85
N VAL A 127 34.84 -7.39 -4.46
CA VAL A 127 33.51 -6.91 -4.85
C VAL A 127 33.03 -5.94 -3.78
N THR A 128 32.77 -4.69 -4.13
CA THR A 128 32.36 -3.67 -3.17
C THR A 128 30.89 -3.33 -3.39
N MET A 129 30.09 -3.53 -2.36
CA MET A 129 28.71 -3.03 -2.30
C MET A 129 28.73 -1.63 -1.71
N TYR A 130 28.04 -0.71 -2.37
CA TYR A 130 27.83 0.65 -1.91
C TYR A 130 26.34 0.93 -1.73
N HIS A 131 25.98 1.42 -0.55
CA HIS A 131 24.62 1.78 -0.19
C HIS A 131 24.62 3.04 0.69
N ARG A 132 23.48 3.69 0.83
CA ARG A 132 23.33 4.85 1.74
C ARG A 132 23.51 4.39 3.19
N SER A 133 24.24 5.11 4.03
CA SER A 133 24.44 4.68 5.44
C SER A 133 23.17 4.83 6.28
N ASN A 134 22.33 5.82 5.95
CA ASN A 134 21.16 6.20 6.73
C ASN A 134 19.82 5.80 6.09
N PHE A 135 19.81 4.85 5.15
CA PHE A 135 18.59 4.50 4.41
C PHE A 135 17.44 4.02 5.32
N PHE A 136 17.77 3.52 6.53
CA PHE A 136 16.77 3.14 7.54
C PHE A 136 16.09 4.33 8.20
N TRP A 137 16.85 5.40 8.44
CA TRP A 137 16.44 6.51 9.30
C TRP A 137 16.01 7.74 8.53
N ASP A 138 16.36 7.82 7.23
CA ASP A 138 16.04 9.00 6.43
C ASP A 138 14.55 9.10 6.07
N GLY A 139 13.77 8.02 6.26
CA GLY A 139 12.35 7.94 5.92
C GLY A 139 12.02 8.17 4.44
N ARG A 140 13.05 8.33 3.60
CA ARG A 140 12.95 8.79 2.20
C ARG A 140 13.34 7.71 1.22
N SER A 141 14.17 6.77 1.64
CA SER A 141 14.59 5.65 0.82
C SER A 141 13.46 4.62 0.72
N LEU A 142 12.98 4.36 -0.49
CA LEU A 142 11.99 3.31 -0.76
C LEU A 142 12.64 1.92 -0.67
N THR A 143 11.89 0.89 -0.26
CA THR A 143 12.41 -0.48 -0.31
C THR A 143 12.83 -0.87 -1.73
N ASN A 144 14.02 -1.48 -1.84
CA ASN A 144 14.62 -1.88 -3.09
C ASN A 144 14.02 -3.22 -3.57
N LEU A 145 12.93 -3.14 -4.31
CA LEU A 145 12.23 -4.32 -4.84
C LEU A 145 13.05 -5.10 -5.86
N ALA A 146 14.07 -4.48 -6.47
CA ALA A 146 14.97 -5.19 -7.37
C ALA A 146 15.79 -6.24 -6.61
N ILE A 147 16.21 -5.96 -5.37
CA ILE A 147 16.87 -6.95 -4.51
C ILE A 147 15.94 -8.10 -4.16
N PHE A 148 14.67 -7.82 -3.90
CA PHE A 148 13.68 -8.86 -3.63
C PHE A 148 13.58 -9.85 -4.80
N LYS A 149 13.42 -9.34 -6.03
CA LYS A 149 13.41 -10.19 -7.23
C LYS A 149 14.75 -10.87 -7.51
N PHE A 150 15.85 -10.15 -7.32
CA PHE A 150 17.20 -10.66 -7.57
C PHE A 150 17.57 -11.82 -6.64
N THR A 151 17.13 -11.76 -5.38
CA THR A 151 17.41 -12.79 -4.37
C THR A 151 16.34 -13.87 -4.29
N GLN A 152 15.37 -13.88 -5.20
CA GLN A 152 14.25 -14.82 -5.20
C GLN A 152 13.56 -14.87 -3.83
N ASP A 153 13.37 -13.70 -3.21
CA ASP A 153 12.62 -13.56 -1.96
C ASP A 153 13.36 -14.15 -0.73
N GLU A 154 14.67 -14.44 -0.85
CA GLU A 154 15.47 -15.10 0.22
C GLU A 154 16.26 -14.14 1.13
N HIS A 155 16.41 -12.87 0.75
CA HIS A 155 17.17 -11.92 1.57
C HIS A 155 16.53 -11.63 2.92
N LYS A 156 17.36 -11.30 3.91
CA LYS A 156 16.95 -11.15 5.32
C LYS A 156 16.87 -9.71 5.80
N PHE A 157 17.28 -8.75 4.98
CA PHE A 157 17.48 -7.36 5.36
C PHE A 157 16.66 -6.41 4.48
N ASP A 158 16.00 -5.39 5.04
CA ASP A 158 15.21 -4.43 4.26
C ASP A 158 16.10 -3.41 3.56
N TRP A 159 16.70 -3.82 2.44
CA TRP A 159 17.52 -2.95 1.63
C TRP A 159 16.66 -1.84 1.02
N ARG A 160 16.99 -0.58 1.32
CA ARG A 160 16.29 0.58 0.77
C ARG A 160 17.20 1.44 -0.10
N GLY A 161 16.58 2.10 -1.08
CA GLY A 161 17.25 2.98 -2.02
C GLY A 161 18.15 2.27 -3.04
N PRO A 162 18.84 3.04 -3.88
CA PRO A 162 19.77 2.50 -4.86
C PRO A 162 20.96 1.81 -4.19
N ILE A 163 21.36 0.67 -4.75
CA ILE A 163 22.57 -0.06 -4.34
C ILE A 163 23.44 -0.24 -5.58
N ALA A 164 24.71 0.14 -5.44
CA ALA A 164 25.71 -0.02 -6.48
C ALA A 164 26.67 -1.13 -6.10
N VAL A 165 27.04 -1.94 -7.09
CA VAL A 165 28.01 -3.03 -6.92
C VAL A 165 29.03 -2.92 -8.01
N PHE A 166 30.30 -2.98 -7.64
CA PHE A 166 31.42 -2.89 -8.57
C PHE A 166 32.58 -3.75 -8.08
N SER A 167 33.46 -4.08 -9.01
CA SER A 167 34.61 -4.94 -8.76
C SER A 167 35.90 -4.10 -8.79
N GLN A 168 36.77 -4.28 -7.81
CA GLN A 168 38.05 -3.59 -7.68
C GLN A 168 39.19 -4.60 -7.73
N HIS A 169 40.27 -4.27 -8.43
CA HIS A 169 41.47 -5.10 -8.41
C HIS A 169 42.07 -5.14 -7.00
N GLY A 170 42.47 -6.32 -6.52
CA GLY A 170 43.21 -6.46 -5.26
C GLY A 170 42.37 -6.21 -4.00
N ILE A 171 43.03 -5.64 -2.97
CA ILE A 171 42.50 -5.34 -1.63
C ILE A 171 41.76 -4.00 -1.68
N PRO A 172 40.70 -3.76 -0.87
CA PRO A 172 40.06 -2.45 -0.81
C PRO A 172 41.08 -1.29 -0.74
N ASN A 173 40.86 -0.25 -1.55
CA ASN A 173 41.68 0.96 -1.74
C ASN A 173 42.83 0.90 -2.75
N THR A 174 43.03 -0.19 -3.50
CA THR A 174 43.92 -0.17 -4.66
C THR A 174 43.26 0.53 -5.85
N SER A 175 44.01 1.39 -6.52
CA SER A 175 43.53 2.20 -7.65
C SER A 175 43.31 1.33 -8.89
N GLY A 176 42.09 0.81 -9.05
CA GLY A 176 41.69 0.08 -10.26
C GLY A 176 40.32 -0.57 -10.11
N HIS A 177 39.39 -0.17 -10.98
CA HIS A 177 38.10 -0.85 -11.12
C HIS A 177 38.20 -1.83 -12.29
N ARG A 178 37.50 -2.96 -12.19
CA ARG A 178 37.31 -3.91 -13.28
C ARG A 178 35.83 -4.09 -13.55
N ASP A 179 35.52 -4.58 -14.74
CA ASP A 179 34.15 -4.96 -15.08
C ASP A 179 33.63 -6.02 -14.11
N ALA A 180 32.42 -5.81 -13.62
CA ALA A 180 31.74 -6.78 -12.78
C ALA A 180 31.33 -7.98 -13.63
N THR A 181 31.67 -9.18 -13.16
CA THR A 181 31.34 -10.44 -13.82
C THR A 181 30.07 -11.07 -13.22
N LEU A 182 29.55 -12.11 -13.87
CA LEU A 182 28.45 -12.91 -13.29
C LEU A 182 28.84 -13.60 -11.98
N ALA A 183 30.12 -13.93 -11.79
CA ALA A 183 30.61 -14.46 -10.53
C ALA A 183 30.45 -13.42 -9.42
N ASP A 184 30.83 -12.17 -9.69
CA ASP A 184 30.77 -11.06 -8.74
C ASP A 184 29.32 -10.77 -8.32
N LEU A 185 28.40 -10.81 -9.28
CA LEU A 185 26.96 -10.70 -9.01
C LEU A 185 26.44 -11.85 -8.14
N ARG A 186 26.92 -13.08 -8.34
CA ARG A 186 26.54 -14.22 -7.49
C ARG A 186 27.08 -14.07 -6.07
N VAL A 187 28.30 -13.54 -5.91
CA VAL A 187 28.87 -13.20 -4.60
C VAL A 187 28.01 -12.15 -3.89
N PHE A 188 27.61 -11.10 -4.60
CA PHE A 188 26.72 -10.08 -4.09
C PHE A 188 25.34 -10.64 -3.72
N GLN A 189 24.75 -11.49 -4.56
CA GLN A 189 23.48 -12.17 -4.26
C GLN A 189 23.57 -12.97 -2.96
N ASN A 190 24.63 -13.77 -2.81
CA ASN A 190 24.85 -14.54 -1.59
C ASN A 190 25.02 -13.64 -0.36
N LEU A 191 25.72 -12.50 -0.50
CA LEU A 191 25.79 -11.51 0.57
C LEU A 191 24.37 -11.06 0.96
N LEU A 192 23.54 -10.64 0.00
CA LEU A 192 22.19 -10.17 0.29
C LEU A 192 21.32 -11.23 0.99
N VAL A 193 21.47 -12.51 0.63
CA VAL A 193 20.74 -13.64 1.24
C VAL A 193 21.19 -13.90 2.68
N ASN A 194 22.49 -13.81 2.94
CA ASN A 194 23.07 -14.23 4.21
C ASN A 194 23.33 -13.08 5.19
N TYR A 195 23.36 -11.84 4.72
CA TYR A 195 23.70 -10.67 5.51
C TYR A 195 22.48 -10.02 6.17
N GLY A 196 22.60 -9.79 7.47
CA GLY A 196 21.63 -9.06 8.28
C GLY A 196 20.44 -9.89 8.75
N GLU A 197 19.68 -9.28 9.65
CA GLU A 197 18.38 -9.72 10.13
C GLU A 197 17.45 -8.50 10.11
N GLY A 198 16.14 -8.70 9.90
CA GLY A 198 15.16 -7.62 10.11
C GLY A 198 14.16 -7.35 8.99
N LEU A 199 14.20 -8.04 7.85
CA LEU A 199 13.16 -7.88 6.81
C LEU A 199 11.76 -8.26 7.34
N GLY A 200 11.69 -9.25 8.23
CA GLY A 200 10.45 -9.59 8.93
C GLY A 200 9.87 -8.43 9.76
N ASN A 201 10.73 -7.58 10.32
CA ASN A 201 10.31 -6.37 11.04
C ASN A 201 9.93 -5.27 10.05
N ALA A 202 10.69 -5.08 8.98
CA ALA A 202 10.38 -4.08 7.94
C ALA A 202 9.03 -4.29 7.25
N LEU A 203 8.57 -5.54 7.11
CA LEU A 203 7.25 -5.86 6.61
C LEU A 203 6.12 -5.40 7.53
N GLN A 204 6.38 -5.37 8.84
CA GLN A 204 5.46 -4.82 9.81
C GLN A 204 5.36 -3.30 9.63
N TYR A 205 6.45 -2.66 9.20
CA TYR A 205 6.54 -1.21 9.13
C TYR A 205 5.97 -0.54 7.85
N GLY A 206 5.05 -1.19 7.13
CA GLY A 206 4.16 -0.55 6.14
C GLY A 206 4.81 0.14 4.91
N GLY A 207 6.13 0.18 4.83
CA GLY A 207 6.92 0.78 3.73
C GLY A 207 6.76 0.09 2.37
N LEU A 208 5.90 -0.93 2.31
CA LEU A 208 5.68 -1.79 1.16
C LEU A 208 4.29 -1.65 0.54
N ARG A 209 3.52 -0.64 0.94
CA ARG A 209 2.25 -0.28 0.25
C ARG A 209 2.43 -0.13 -1.27
N MET A 210 3.59 0.40 -1.69
CA MET A 210 3.93 0.48 -3.11
C MET A 210 4.02 -0.92 -3.74
N VAL A 211 4.57 -1.93 -3.04
CA VAL A 211 4.61 -3.30 -3.56
C VAL A 211 3.22 -3.86 -3.72
N GLU A 212 2.38 -3.70 -2.69
CA GLU A 212 0.96 -4.11 -2.73
C GLU A 212 0.24 -3.54 -3.96
N GLN A 213 0.51 -2.27 -4.32
CA GLN A 213 -0.12 -1.63 -5.47
C GLN A 213 0.46 -2.04 -6.82
N TRP A 214 1.78 -2.18 -6.92
CA TRP A 214 2.47 -2.38 -8.20
C TRP A 214 2.64 -3.85 -8.58
N ASP A 215 2.82 -4.72 -7.59
CA ASP A 215 3.03 -6.16 -7.77
C ASP A 215 2.36 -6.94 -6.62
N PRO A 216 1.01 -7.06 -6.63
CA PRO A 216 0.25 -7.71 -5.55
C PRO A 216 0.69 -9.16 -5.30
N ALA A 217 1.10 -9.86 -6.36
CA ALA A 217 1.58 -11.24 -6.27
C ALA A 217 2.94 -11.32 -5.56
N LEU A 218 3.84 -10.37 -5.82
CA LEU A 218 5.08 -10.25 -5.06
C LEU A 218 4.77 -9.99 -3.59
N TRP A 219 3.93 -8.99 -3.32
CA TRP A 219 3.49 -8.64 -1.98
C TRP A 219 2.98 -9.85 -1.20
N GLU A 220 2.05 -10.61 -1.78
CA GLU A 220 1.50 -11.83 -1.16
C GLU A 220 2.60 -12.85 -0.85
N ARG A 221 3.53 -13.11 -1.77
CA ARG A 221 4.67 -14.00 -1.51
C ARG A 221 5.55 -13.50 -0.37
N MET A 222 5.85 -12.20 -0.30
CA MET A 222 6.64 -11.64 0.80
C MET A 222 5.89 -11.87 2.12
N MET A 223 4.61 -11.52 2.16
CA MET A 223 3.79 -11.64 3.35
C MET A 223 3.73 -13.08 3.87
N LEU A 224 3.59 -14.06 2.98
CA LEU A 224 3.60 -15.49 3.32
C LEU A 224 4.97 -15.98 3.78
N ARG A 225 6.05 -15.53 3.15
CA ARG A 225 7.43 -15.94 3.48
C ARG A 225 7.83 -15.55 4.90
N PHE A 226 7.44 -14.34 5.32
CA PHE A 226 7.79 -13.79 6.64
C PHE A 226 6.69 -14.01 7.68
N MET A 227 5.67 -14.78 7.33
CA MET A 227 4.64 -15.16 8.26
C MET A 227 5.19 -16.21 9.26
N PRO A 228 4.86 -16.10 10.56
CA PRO A 228 5.10 -17.20 11.49
C PRO A 228 4.49 -18.50 10.96
N LYS A 229 5.16 -19.64 11.15
CA LYS A 229 4.72 -20.94 10.59
C LYS A 229 3.34 -21.38 11.11
N ASP A 230 2.98 -20.88 12.28
CA ASP A 230 1.74 -21.12 13.02
C ASP A 230 0.74 -19.97 12.91
N ALA A 231 1.02 -18.97 12.07
CA ALA A 231 0.13 -17.82 11.94
C ALA A 231 -1.21 -18.22 11.35
N LYS A 232 -2.25 -17.71 11.99
CA LYS A 232 -3.64 -17.85 11.53
C LYS A 232 -4.03 -16.62 10.72
N LEU A 233 -4.84 -16.84 9.69
CA LEU A 233 -5.55 -15.76 9.01
C LEU A 233 -6.61 -15.21 9.96
N VAL A 234 -6.66 -13.88 10.10
CA VAL A 234 -7.74 -13.18 10.78
C VAL A 234 -8.87 -12.99 9.78
N LYS A 235 -10.09 -13.41 10.12
CA LYS A 235 -11.24 -13.19 9.23
C LYS A 235 -11.64 -11.71 9.26
N GLY A 236 -11.56 -11.06 8.11
CA GLY A 236 -12.01 -9.70 7.86
C GLY A 236 -13.12 -9.62 6.82
N VAL A 237 -13.49 -8.40 6.48
CA VAL A 237 -14.49 -8.11 5.44
C VAL A 237 -13.93 -7.11 4.45
N LYS A 238 -13.98 -7.44 3.16
CA LYS A 238 -13.72 -6.50 2.08
C LYS A 238 -15.02 -5.79 1.71
N ILE A 239 -14.99 -4.46 1.69
CA ILE A 239 -16.08 -3.61 1.19
C ILE A 239 -15.70 -3.13 -0.20
N SER A 240 -16.29 -3.72 -1.23
CA SER A 240 -15.98 -3.39 -2.62
C SER A 240 -16.53 -2.02 -3.03
N CYS A 241 -15.75 -1.22 -3.76
CA CYS A 241 -16.28 -0.02 -4.38
C CYS A 241 -17.25 -0.36 -5.52
N LEU A 242 -18.00 0.65 -5.97
CA LEU A 242 -18.92 0.50 -7.09
C LEU A 242 -18.26 0.04 -8.38
N GLY A 243 -17.00 0.38 -8.61
CA GLY A 243 -16.26 -0.13 -9.76
C GLY A 243 -15.97 -1.62 -9.66
N ASP A 244 -15.56 -2.14 -8.49
CA ASP A 244 -15.40 -3.58 -8.27
C ASP A 244 -16.73 -4.32 -8.49
N ILE A 245 -17.84 -3.74 -8.01
CA ILE A 245 -19.18 -4.33 -8.18
C ILE A 245 -19.60 -4.32 -9.67
N ARG A 246 -19.41 -3.21 -10.38
CA ARG A 246 -19.89 -3.07 -11.77
C ARG A 246 -19.00 -3.79 -12.78
N VAL A 247 -17.68 -3.66 -12.63
CA VAL A 247 -16.68 -4.18 -13.58
C VAL A 247 -16.36 -5.63 -13.31
N LEU A 248 -16.12 -5.96 -12.03
CA LEU A 248 -15.66 -7.29 -11.62
C LEU A 248 -16.81 -8.17 -11.11
N ARG A 249 -18.04 -7.64 -11.05
CA ARG A 249 -19.23 -8.35 -10.57
C ARG A 249 -19.06 -8.90 -9.15
N LYS A 250 -18.27 -8.21 -8.33
CA LYS A 250 -18.08 -8.56 -6.92
C LYS A 250 -19.27 -8.11 -6.08
N GLU A 251 -19.50 -8.76 -4.95
CA GLU A 251 -20.48 -8.34 -3.96
C GLU A 251 -19.99 -7.10 -3.19
N GLN A 252 -20.90 -6.32 -2.62
CA GLN A 252 -20.56 -5.12 -1.83
C GLN A 252 -19.74 -5.46 -0.57
N TYR A 253 -20.00 -6.62 0.03
CA TYR A 253 -19.31 -7.12 1.22
C TYR A 253 -18.92 -8.56 0.97
N THR A 254 -17.64 -8.88 1.15
CA THR A 254 -17.12 -10.25 0.97
C THR A 254 -16.21 -10.60 2.13
N SER A 255 -16.34 -11.80 2.69
CA SER A 255 -15.40 -12.27 3.72
C SER A 255 -14.01 -12.43 3.10
N THR A 256 -12.96 -12.02 3.82
CA THR A 256 -11.57 -12.16 3.37
C THR A 256 -10.70 -12.62 4.52
N GLY A 257 -9.72 -13.49 4.24
CA GLY A 257 -8.65 -13.76 5.18
C GLY A 257 -7.62 -12.63 5.14
N VAL A 258 -7.11 -12.21 6.30
CA VAL A 258 -6.06 -11.19 6.42
C VAL A 258 -4.92 -11.77 7.26
N LEU A 259 -3.70 -11.68 6.75
CA LEU A 259 -2.51 -12.19 7.43
C LEU A 259 -2.25 -11.38 8.72
N ILE A 260 -1.82 -12.02 9.80
CA ILE A 260 -1.60 -11.33 11.09
C ILE A 260 -0.48 -10.28 11.06
N ASN A 261 0.46 -10.43 10.12
CA ASN A 261 1.53 -9.49 9.84
C ASN A 261 1.12 -8.43 8.78
N HIS A 262 -0.14 -8.39 8.35
CA HIS A 262 -0.61 -7.40 7.38
C HIS A 262 -0.48 -5.96 7.92
N PRO A 263 -0.01 -4.99 7.10
CA PRO A 263 0.19 -3.59 7.49
C PRO A 263 -1.01 -2.88 8.11
N ILE A 264 -2.22 -3.39 7.85
CA ILE A 264 -3.46 -2.90 8.49
C ILE A 264 -3.36 -2.92 10.01
N PHE A 265 -2.56 -3.80 10.61
CA PHE A 265 -2.39 -3.92 12.06
C PHE A 265 -1.29 -3.02 12.64
N PHE A 266 -0.53 -2.28 11.81
CA PHE A 266 0.69 -1.55 12.24
C PHE A 266 0.68 -0.03 11.94
N ASN A 267 -0.26 0.47 11.13
CA ASN A 267 -0.61 1.90 10.93
C ASN A 267 0.41 2.85 10.26
N GLU A 268 1.40 2.40 9.49
CA GLU A 268 2.23 3.39 8.77
C GLU A 268 1.59 4.04 7.54
N ASP A 269 0.33 3.72 7.20
CA ASP A 269 -0.33 4.39 6.06
C ASP A 269 -0.69 5.86 6.38
N GLU A 270 -0.73 6.24 7.66
CA GLU A 270 -1.00 7.61 8.12
C GLU A 270 0.30 8.20 8.68
N GLY A 271 1.14 8.73 7.77
CA GLY A 271 2.34 9.45 8.17
C GLY A 271 1.98 10.61 9.11
N GLU A 272 2.45 10.57 10.36
CA GLU A 272 3.62 11.35 10.78
C GLU A 272 3.95 11.21 12.27
N ASP A 273 3.16 10.52 13.11
CA ASP A 273 3.53 10.32 14.52
C ASP A 273 3.54 8.84 14.94
N LEU A 274 4.76 8.29 15.09
CA LEU A 274 5.02 6.94 15.62
C LEU A 274 4.49 6.71 17.05
N ASN A 275 3.98 7.75 17.71
CA ASN A 275 3.42 7.70 19.06
C ASN A 275 1.89 7.61 19.07
N GLU A 276 1.21 7.71 17.92
CA GLU A 276 -0.23 7.57 17.88
C GLU A 276 -0.63 6.08 17.78
N PRO A 277 -1.53 5.60 18.66
CA PRO A 277 -2.01 4.23 18.60
C PRO A 277 -2.70 3.96 17.26
N PRO A 278 -2.87 2.68 16.87
CA PRO A 278 -3.65 2.33 15.70
C PRO A 278 -4.98 3.07 15.70
N ALA A 279 -5.20 3.91 14.68
CA ALA A 279 -6.44 4.63 14.52
C ALA A 279 -7.52 3.64 14.08
N SER A 280 -7.97 2.81 15.04
CA SER A 280 -9.29 2.23 14.96
C SER A 280 -10.25 3.36 14.64
N THR A 281 -11.22 3.12 13.75
CA THR A 281 -12.11 4.21 13.38
C THR A 281 -12.82 4.73 14.63
N GLN A 282 -12.88 6.05 14.79
CA GLN A 282 -13.31 6.66 16.05
C GLN A 282 -14.72 6.20 16.46
N ILE A 283 -15.63 6.09 15.49
CA ILE A 283 -16.98 5.53 15.73
C ILE A 283 -16.89 4.11 16.30
N SER A 284 -16.08 3.25 15.70
CA SER A 284 -15.96 1.86 16.12
C SER A 284 -15.34 1.72 17.52
N ALA A 285 -14.43 2.63 17.87
CA ALA A 285 -13.86 2.73 19.21
C ALA A 285 -14.94 3.09 20.26
N HIS A 286 -15.78 4.09 19.99
CA HIS A 286 -16.92 4.43 20.87
C HIS A 286 -17.94 3.29 21.01
N MET A 287 -18.06 2.45 19.99
CA MET A 287 -18.91 1.25 20.01
C MET A 287 -18.28 0.05 20.73
N ASN A 288 -17.08 0.16 21.31
CA ASN A 288 -16.31 -0.96 21.88
C ASN A 288 -16.05 -2.11 20.88
N LEU A 289 -16.01 -1.83 19.59
CA LEU A 289 -15.56 -2.75 18.56
C LEU A 289 -14.53 -2.06 17.68
N PRO A 290 -13.28 -1.90 18.14
CA PRO A 290 -12.28 -1.16 17.38
C PRO A 290 -12.00 -1.86 16.05
N LEU A 291 -12.45 -1.22 14.96
CA LEU A 291 -12.25 -1.67 13.59
C LEU A 291 -11.10 -0.89 12.96
N LEU A 292 -10.23 -1.61 12.27
CA LEU A 292 -9.20 -1.07 11.42
C LEU A 292 -9.70 -1.13 9.98
N VAL A 293 -9.58 -0.01 9.27
CA VAL A 293 -10.03 0.10 7.87
C VAL A 293 -8.84 0.53 7.02
N ARG A 294 -8.55 -0.22 5.95
CA ARG A 294 -7.46 0.10 5.02
C ARG A 294 -7.95 0.04 3.58
N ARG A 295 -7.59 1.04 2.79
CA ARG A 295 -7.85 1.06 1.35
C ARG A 295 -7.01 0.01 0.63
N CYS A 296 -7.67 -0.79 -0.22
CA CYS A 296 -7.00 -1.77 -1.08
C CYS A 296 -6.37 -1.09 -2.29
N ALA A 297 -5.33 -1.71 -2.85
CA ALA A 297 -4.92 -1.44 -4.21
C ALA A 297 -6.06 -1.69 -5.21
N LEU A 298 -6.03 -0.96 -6.34
CA LEU A 298 -6.95 -1.22 -7.44
C LEU A 298 -6.66 -2.59 -8.04
N ASP A 299 -7.72 -3.36 -8.27
CA ASP A 299 -7.59 -4.69 -8.81
C ASP A 299 -7.02 -4.62 -10.26
N PRO A 300 -5.93 -5.35 -10.57
CA PRO A 300 -5.33 -5.33 -11.90
C PRO A 300 -6.28 -5.66 -13.04
N ALA A 301 -7.37 -6.40 -12.78
CA ALA A 301 -8.40 -6.75 -13.77
C ALA A 301 -9.17 -5.52 -14.29
N TRP A 302 -9.02 -4.35 -13.65
CA TRP A 302 -9.49 -3.08 -14.19
C TRP A 302 -8.71 -2.63 -15.43
N LYS A 303 -7.45 -3.05 -15.58
CA LYS A 303 -6.61 -2.69 -16.74
C LYS A 303 -7.28 -3.18 -18.02
N GLY A 304 -7.50 -2.27 -18.96
CA GLY A 304 -8.11 -2.56 -20.26
C GLY A 304 -9.65 -2.65 -20.28
N ARG A 305 -10.33 -2.54 -19.12
CA ARG A 305 -11.81 -2.51 -19.06
C ARG A 305 -12.41 -1.13 -19.39
N TYR A 306 -11.59 -0.08 -19.30
CA TYR A 306 -12.00 1.29 -19.62
C TYR A 306 -11.25 1.77 -20.86
N THR A 307 -11.99 2.28 -21.84
CA THR A 307 -11.43 2.79 -23.11
C THR A 307 -10.84 4.19 -22.95
N ASN A 308 -11.27 4.95 -21.96
CA ASN A 308 -10.79 6.30 -21.70
C ASN A 308 -10.74 6.62 -20.19
N ALA A 309 -9.93 7.62 -19.85
CA ALA A 309 -9.70 8.04 -18.46
C ALA A 309 -10.94 8.62 -17.78
N ARG A 310 -11.93 9.13 -18.53
CA ARG A 310 -13.14 9.73 -17.95
C ARG A 310 -14.06 8.64 -17.39
N ASP A 311 -14.21 7.53 -18.09
CA ASP A 311 -15.02 6.40 -17.62
C ASP A 311 -14.37 5.73 -16.40
N PHE A 312 -13.04 5.63 -16.41
CA PHE A 312 -12.28 5.16 -15.25
C PHE A 312 -12.44 6.10 -14.05
N ALA A 313 -12.28 7.41 -14.25
CA ALA A 313 -12.50 8.41 -13.20
C ALA A 313 -13.92 8.31 -12.66
N LYS A 314 -14.94 8.31 -13.51
CA LYS A 314 -16.36 8.19 -13.10
C LYS A 314 -16.66 6.91 -12.30
N ALA A 315 -15.95 5.82 -12.58
CA ALA A 315 -16.09 4.58 -11.83
C ALA A 315 -15.38 4.61 -10.46
N LEU A 316 -14.35 5.44 -10.31
CA LEU A 316 -13.66 5.71 -9.04
C LEU A 316 -14.32 6.83 -8.24
N ASP A 317 -14.98 7.76 -8.91
CA ASP A 317 -15.55 9.00 -8.38
C ASP A 317 -16.79 8.75 -7.50
N SER A 318 -17.39 7.57 -7.65
CA SER A 318 -18.49 7.17 -6.78
C SER A 318 -17.94 6.71 -5.44
N THR A 319 -18.17 7.52 -4.40
CA THR A 319 -17.80 7.24 -3.02
C THR A 319 -18.24 5.84 -2.61
N ASN A 320 -17.34 5.07 -1.99
CA ASN A 320 -17.70 3.84 -1.32
C ASN A 320 -18.42 4.21 0.00
N GLU A 321 -19.71 4.55 -0.09
CA GLU A 321 -20.49 5.10 1.02
C GLU A 321 -20.35 4.27 2.31
N PRO A 322 -20.49 2.93 2.31
CA PRO A 322 -20.30 2.15 3.54
C PRO A 322 -18.90 2.30 4.15
N ALA A 323 -17.85 2.33 3.33
CA ALA A 323 -16.48 2.51 3.81
C ALA A 323 -16.28 3.92 4.39
N ALA A 324 -16.78 4.95 3.72
CA ALA A 324 -16.70 6.34 4.18
C ALA A 324 -17.44 6.55 5.51
N LEU A 325 -18.59 5.89 5.70
CA LEU A 325 -19.32 5.91 6.96
C LEU A 325 -18.52 5.28 8.11
N LEU A 326 -17.82 4.17 7.85
CA LEU A 326 -17.00 3.51 8.86
C LEU A 326 -15.79 4.34 9.28
N THR A 327 -15.21 5.14 8.37
CA THR A 327 -14.05 6.01 8.61
C THR A 327 -14.44 7.43 9.01
N THR A 328 -15.70 7.68 9.36
CA THR A 328 -16.17 9.00 9.77
C THR A 328 -15.49 9.43 11.07
N VAL A 329 -14.92 10.63 11.09
CA VAL A 329 -14.29 11.26 12.27
C VAL A 329 -15.38 11.63 13.28
N ALA A 330 -15.26 11.12 14.49
CA ALA A 330 -16.18 11.28 15.61
C ALA A 330 -15.49 11.88 16.84
N ASP A 331 -14.52 12.78 16.63
CA ASP A 331 -13.91 13.58 17.68
C ASP A 331 -14.64 14.91 17.84
N VAL A 332 -15.22 15.11 19.03
CA VAL A 332 -16.00 16.28 19.42
C VAL A 332 -15.25 17.59 19.16
N GLY A 333 -13.94 17.61 19.41
CA GLY A 333 -13.08 18.78 19.21
C GLY A 333 -12.59 18.97 17.77
N SER A 334 -12.77 17.98 16.92
CA SER A 334 -12.24 18.01 15.56
C SER A 334 -13.01 19.00 14.67
N LYS A 335 -12.26 19.78 13.91
CA LYS A 335 -12.79 20.59 12.80
C LYS A 335 -13.35 19.72 11.67
N PHE A 336 -12.89 18.47 11.58
CA PHE A 336 -13.31 17.49 10.59
C PHE A 336 -14.47 16.62 11.06
N TRP A 337 -15.18 17.03 12.13
CA TRP A 337 -16.38 16.34 12.61
C TRP A 337 -17.30 15.98 11.45
N VAL A 338 -17.29 14.68 11.13
CA VAL A 338 -18.13 14.06 10.11
C VAL A 338 -17.99 14.68 8.72
N GLY A 339 -16.81 15.22 8.43
CA GLY A 339 -16.48 15.63 7.08
C GLY A 339 -17.12 16.92 6.64
N ASN A 340 -16.85 18.00 7.39
CA ASN A 340 -17.26 19.34 7.04
C ASN A 340 -17.00 19.62 5.55
N LYS A 341 -18.09 19.91 4.83
CA LYS A 341 -18.14 20.10 3.37
C LYS A 341 -17.27 21.25 2.86
N GLU A 342 -16.86 22.15 3.74
CA GLU A 342 -16.16 23.39 3.38
C GLU A 342 -14.70 23.17 3.01
N ASP A 343 -14.06 22.09 3.50
CA ASP A 343 -12.76 21.67 2.99
C ASP A 343 -12.97 20.81 1.72
N GLU A 344 -13.28 21.50 0.62
CA GLU A 344 -13.35 20.99 -0.76
C GLU A 344 -12.04 20.39 -1.29
N ASP A 345 -11.00 20.26 -0.46
CA ASP A 345 -9.84 19.41 -0.71
C ASP A 345 -10.25 17.92 -0.62
N ALA A 346 -11.11 17.56 -1.57
CA ALA A 346 -11.77 16.29 -1.84
C ALA A 346 -10.81 15.10 -2.02
N ASP A 347 -9.50 15.34 -2.02
CA ASP A 347 -8.48 14.31 -2.10
C ASP A 347 -8.40 13.47 -0.80
N ASN A 348 -8.84 13.99 0.36
CA ASN A 348 -8.79 13.27 1.65
C ASN A 348 -10.13 12.71 2.16
N MET A 349 -11.28 13.18 1.67
CA MET A 349 -12.57 12.94 2.33
C MET A 349 -13.41 11.79 1.76
N CYS A 350 -13.14 11.32 0.54
CA CYS A 350 -13.80 10.15 0.01
C CYS A 350 -12.86 8.96 0.04
N VAL A 351 -13.22 7.93 0.79
CA VAL A 351 -12.62 6.59 0.66
C VAL A 351 -13.05 6.02 -0.70
N SER A 352 -12.52 6.56 -1.78
CA SER A 352 -12.65 6.02 -3.13
C SER A 352 -11.92 4.69 -3.19
N GLY A 353 -12.54 3.68 -3.80
CA GLY A 353 -11.97 2.34 -3.88
C GLY A 353 -12.42 1.38 -2.78
N SER A 354 -12.03 0.12 -2.94
CA SER A 354 -12.38 -0.95 -2.02
C SER A 354 -11.56 -0.85 -0.74
N VAL A 355 -12.13 -1.27 0.39
CA VAL A 355 -11.40 -1.33 1.67
C VAL A 355 -11.45 -2.72 2.26
N ILE A 356 -10.46 -3.05 3.09
CA ILE A 356 -10.48 -4.18 4.00
C ILE A 356 -10.78 -3.65 5.41
N VAL A 357 -11.65 -4.34 6.11
CA VAL A 357 -12.04 -4.07 7.49
C VAL A 357 -11.71 -5.28 8.34
N VAL A 358 -10.98 -5.06 9.44
CA VAL A 358 -10.65 -6.09 10.44
C VAL A 358 -10.83 -5.52 11.83
N ARG A 359 -10.88 -6.39 12.84
CA ARG A 359 -10.85 -5.94 14.24
C ARG A 359 -9.42 -5.70 14.70
N GLN A 360 -9.21 -4.67 15.50
CA GLN A 360 -7.91 -4.36 16.10
C GLN A 360 -7.42 -5.49 17.03
N ASP A 361 -8.34 -6.16 17.73
CA ASP A 361 -8.05 -7.31 18.59
C ASP A 361 -7.84 -8.63 17.83
N LYS A 362 -7.77 -8.58 16.50
CA LYS A 362 -7.51 -9.72 15.60
C LYS A 362 -8.51 -10.88 15.73
N LYS A 363 -9.68 -10.64 16.33
CA LYS A 363 -10.78 -11.60 16.30
C LYS A 363 -11.50 -11.56 14.95
N ASP A 364 -12.16 -12.66 14.65
CA ASP A 364 -12.94 -12.78 13.42
C ASP A 364 -14.06 -11.75 13.35
N LEU A 365 -14.23 -11.21 12.14
CA LEU A 365 -15.25 -10.25 11.79
C LEU A 365 -16.12 -10.82 10.67
N SER A 366 -17.43 -10.90 10.91
CA SER A 366 -18.41 -11.38 9.92
C SER A 366 -18.90 -10.28 8.98
N VAL A 367 -19.38 -10.67 7.81
CA VAL A 367 -19.98 -9.77 6.82
C VAL A 367 -21.21 -9.08 7.41
N GLU A 368 -22.03 -9.81 8.16
CA GLU A 368 -23.24 -9.34 8.81
C GLU A 368 -22.91 -8.23 9.82
N GLN A 369 -21.88 -8.42 10.66
CA GLN A 369 -21.46 -7.39 11.62
C GLN A 369 -21.08 -6.07 10.95
N VAL A 370 -20.28 -6.12 9.88
CA VAL A 370 -19.83 -4.92 9.15
C VAL A 370 -20.99 -4.26 8.42
N ARG A 371 -21.86 -5.04 7.76
CA ARG A 371 -23.05 -4.54 7.08
C ARG A 371 -24.01 -3.88 8.06
N THR A 372 -24.31 -4.54 9.17
CA THR A 372 -25.18 -4.01 10.22
C THR A 372 -24.64 -2.72 10.82
N MET A 373 -23.32 -2.64 11.07
CA MET A 373 -22.69 -1.40 11.54
C MET A 373 -22.81 -0.27 10.52
N ALA A 374 -22.47 -0.51 9.25
CA ALA A 374 -22.57 0.51 8.21
C ALA A 374 -24.03 1.01 8.05
N ASP A 375 -25.00 0.08 8.07
CA ASP A 375 -26.42 0.42 8.01
C ASP A 375 -26.89 1.22 9.24
N TYR A 376 -26.40 0.88 10.42
CA TYR A 376 -26.72 1.60 11.66
C TYR A 376 -26.17 3.03 11.62
N ILE A 377 -24.90 3.20 11.21
CA ILE A 377 -24.30 4.53 11.03
C ILE A 377 -25.12 5.33 10.03
N LYS A 378 -25.49 4.74 8.89
CA LYS A 378 -26.28 5.40 7.85
C LYS A 378 -27.67 5.85 8.32
N LYS A 379 -28.37 5.01 9.08
CA LYS A 379 -29.79 5.24 9.45
C LYS A 379 -29.96 6.08 10.71
N HIS A 380 -29.01 6.03 11.65
CA HIS A 380 -29.17 6.63 12.97
C HIS A 380 -28.13 7.71 13.26
N ILE A 381 -26.85 7.37 13.10
CA ILE A 381 -25.75 8.28 13.48
C ILE A 381 -25.66 9.45 12.49
N LYS A 382 -25.61 9.17 11.18
CA LYS A 382 -25.48 10.20 10.13
C LYS A 382 -26.60 11.25 10.18
N PRO A 383 -27.90 10.89 10.26
CA PRO A 383 -28.96 11.90 10.38
C PRO A 383 -28.88 12.74 11.66
N ALA A 384 -28.48 12.13 12.79
CA ALA A 384 -28.32 12.86 14.05
C ALA A 384 -27.20 13.91 13.94
N ILE A 385 -26.07 13.53 13.33
CA ILE A 385 -24.97 14.42 13.02
C ILE A 385 -25.42 15.54 12.08
N GLU A 386 -26.03 15.21 10.94
CA GLU A 386 -26.47 16.21 9.95
C GLU A 386 -27.40 17.25 10.59
N LYS A 387 -28.30 16.80 11.46
CA LYS A 387 -29.18 17.68 12.25
C LYS A 387 -28.41 18.58 13.21
N GLN A 388 -27.34 18.06 13.83
CA GLN A 388 -26.50 18.85 14.72
C GLN A 388 -25.70 19.89 13.95
N VAL A 389 -25.05 19.51 12.85
CA VAL A 389 -24.28 20.41 11.96
C VAL A 389 -25.13 21.61 11.51
N VAL A 390 -26.40 21.39 11.15
CA VAL A 390 -27.32 22.50 10.81
C VAL A 390 -27.50 23.50 11.96
N ARG A 391 -27.51 23.02 13.21
CA ARG A 391 -27.64 23.85 14.42
C ARG A 391 -26.35 24.57 14.79
N GLU A 392 -25.18 23.99 14.49
CA GLU A 392 -23.88 24.56 14.90
C GLU A 392 -23.68 26.00 14.43
N SER A 393 -24.28 26.40 13.30
CA SER A 393 -24.25 27.79 12.79
C SER A 393 -24.85 28.84 13.73
N GLN A 394 -25.68 28.43 14.70
CA GLN A 394 -26.40 29.31 15.62
C GLN A 394 -25.95 29.15 17.09
N LEU A 395 -25.01 28.24 17.34
CA LEU A 395 -24.60 27.85 18.67
C LEU A 395 -23.19 28.37 18.95
N ASP A 396 -22.89 28.61 20.23
CA ASP A 396 -21.51 28.87 20.65
C ASP A 396 -20.68 27.56 20.67
N LYS A 397 -19.36 27.68 20.83
CA LYS A 397 -18.44 26.54 20.81
C LYS A 397 -18.74 25.48 21.89
N GLU A 398 -19.23 25.90 23.06
CA GLU A 398 -19.51 25.01 24.17
C GLU A 398 -20.78 24.20 23.89
N GLN A 399 -21.83 24.87 23.41
CA GLN A 399 -23.07 24.22 22.97
C GLN A 399 -22.86 23.24 21.80
N ILE A 400 -21.94 23.57 20.88
CA ILE A 400 -21.52 22.65 19.81
C ILE A 400 -20.89 21.39 20.42
N ARG A 401 -19.94 21.56 21.34
CA ARG A 401 -19.26 20.46 22.03
C ARG A 401 -20.25 19.55 22.75
N GLU A 402 -21.12 20.12 23.59
CA GLU A 402 -22.15 19.38 24.32
C GLU A 402 -23.12 18.63 23.38
N GLY A 403 -23.50 19.25 22.26
CA GLY A 403 -24.38 18.63 21.28
C GLY A 403 -23.74 17.45 20.56
N ARG A 404 -22.44 17.54 20.25
CA ARG A 404 -21.64 16.45 19.67
C ARG A 404 -21.43 15.30 20.67
N GLU A 405 -21.07 15.61 21.92
CA GLU A 405 -20.93 14.63 23.02
C GLU A 405 -22.22 13.84 23.21
N ARG A 406 -23.36 14.54 23.23
CA ARG A 406 -24.68 13.89 23.33
C ARG A 406 -24.93 12.88 22.22
N ILE A 407 -24.50 13.17 20.98
CA ILE A 407 -24.65 12.22 19.86
C ILE A 407 -23.78 10.99 20.07
N ILE A 408 -22.54 11.16 20.53
CA ILE A 408 -21.65 10.04 20.84
C ILE A 408 -22.29 9.16 21.92
N ASP A 409 -22.75 9.75 23.01
CA ASP A 409 -23.35 9.03 24.13
C ASP A 409 -24.66 8.33 23.77
N GLU A 410 -25.52 8.97 22.97
CA GLU A 410 -26.83 8.43 22.61
C GLU A 410 -26.74 7.37 21.50
N TYR A 411 -25.92 7.61 20.48
CA TYR A 411 -25.94 6.80 19.25
C TYR A 411 -24.70 5.94 19.06
N MET A 412 -23.51 6.36 19.50
CA MET A 412 -22.27 5.63 19.27
C MET A 412 -21.85 4.74 20.46
N ALA A 413 -22.30 5.06 21.67
CA ALA A 413 -22.08 4.20 22.83
C ALA A 413 -22.78 2.84 22.64
N ILE A 414 -22.16 1.77 23.16
CA ILE A 414 -22.69 0.40 23.04
C ILE A 414 -24.15 0.25 23.52
N LYS A 415 -24.57 1.05 24.51
CA LYS A 415 -25.95 1.08 25.01
C LYS A 415 -26.93 1.56 23.92
N GLY A 416 -26.56 2.60 23.17
CA GLY A 416 -27.33 3.10 22.04
C GLY A 416 -27.40 2.08 20.91
N VAL A 417 -26.27 1.49 20.54
CA VAL A 417 -26.20 0.45 19.50
C VAL A 417 -27.12 -0.73 19.82
N ARG A 418 -27.05 -1.27 21.04
CA ARG A 418 -27.87 -2.41 21.49
C ARG A 418 -29.37 -2.13 21.49
N LYS A 419 -29.79 -0.86 21.64
CA LYS A 419 -31.20 -0.47 21.56
C LYS A 419 -31.75 -0.62 20.13
N HIS A 420 -30.89 -0.54 19.12
CA HIS A 420 -31.26 -0.47 17.72
C HIS A 420 -30.77 -1.65 16.88
N CYS A 421 -29.84 -2.45 17.39
CA CYS A 421 -29.27 -3.61 16.71
C CYS A 421 -29.24 -4.85 17.62
N ASN A 422 -30.14 -5.80 17.37
CA ASN A 422 -30.22 -7.07 18.10
C ASN A 422 -29.10 -8.07 17.74
N VAL A 423 -28.29 -7.77 16.71
CA VAL A 423 -27.20 -8.64 16.24
C VAL A 423 -25.95 -8.51 17.15
N TRP A 424 -25.97 -7.62 18.15
CA TRP A 424 -24.80 -7.09 18.87
C TRP A 424 -24.86 -7.15 20.39
#